data_AF-A0A847XCX2-F1
#
_entry.id   AF-A0A847XCX2-F1
#
_cell.length_a   1.000
_cell.length_b   1.000
_cell.length_c   1.000
_cell.angle_alpha   90.00
_cell.angle_beta   90.00
_cell.angle_gamma   90.00
#
_symmetry.space_group_name_H-M   'P 1'
#
loop_
_entity.id
_entity.type
_entity.pdbx_description
1 polymer ?
#
loop_
_entity_poly.entity_id
_entity_poly.type
_entity_poly.pdbx_seq_one_letter_code
_entity_poly.pdbx_strand_id
1 'polypeptide(L)'
;MRRFIEIIKEQTEAQIANGEPQEQIRVEVADETGPEIIDRIAALRAGAGWTAADSTARLHICHHDDMPPAPCELIPEDEIA
;
A
#
# COMPACT_ATOMS: atom_id res chain seq x y z
N MET A 1 -6.84 -14.97 6.02
CA MET A 1 -6.27 -14.15 4.92
C MET A 1 -7.07 -12.86 4.73
N ARG A 2 -6.39 -11.71 4.76
CA ARG A 2 -6.97 -10.37 4.46
C ARG A 2 -6.06 -9.63 3.49
N ARG A 3 -6.61 -8.81 2.60
CA ARG A 3 -5.82 -8.08 1.59
C ARG A 3 -5.93 -6.58 1.86
N PHE A 4 -4.82 -5.86 1.69
CA PHE A 4 -4.77 -4.41 1.91
C PHE A 4 -4.01 -3.73 0.79
N ILE A 5 -4.52 -2.61 0.30
CA ILE A 5 -3.72 -1.63 -0.42
C ILE A 5 -2.96 -0.80 0.62
N GLU A 6 -1.65 -0.72 0.48
CA GLU A 6 -0.79 0.16 1.26
C GLU A 6 -0.10 1.16 0.33
N ILE A 7 -0.24 2.45 0.64
CA ILE A 7 0.46 3.54 -0.07
C ILE A 7 1.21 4.33 0.98
N ILE A 8 2.53 4.43 0.82
CA ILE A 8 3.44 5.12 1.73
C ILE A 8 4.00 6.32 0.99
N LYS A 9 3.83 7.51 1.56
CA LYS A 9 4.39 8.74 0.98
C LYS A 9 5.90 8.77 1.21
N GLU A 10 6.68 9.07 0.18
CA GLU A 10 8.13 9.22 0.31
C GLU A 10 8.44 10.41 1.23
N GLN A 11 9.36 10.19 2.17
CA GLN A 11 9.88 11.26 3.03
C GLN A 11 11.26 11.68 2.55
N THR A 12 11.48 12.99 2.50
CA THR A 12 12.83 13.51 2.28
C THR A 12 13.71 13.25 3.50
N GLU A 13 15.03 13.19 3.32
CA GLU A 13 15.98 13.03 4.43
C GLU A 13 15.81 14.08 5.52
N ALA A 14 15.46 15.32 5.15
CA ALA A 14 15.22 16.40 6.10
C ALA A 14 13.99 16.13 6.97
N GLN A 15 12.91 15.60 6.39
CA GLN A 15 11.70 15.24 7.13
C GLN A 15 11.98 14.10 8.10
N ILE A 16 12.76 13.09 7.68
CA ILE A 16 13.20 11.99 8.53
C ILE A 16 14.04 12.51 9.70
N ALA A 17 15.03 13.38 9.42
CA ALA A 17 15.91 13.97 10.43
C ALA A 17 15.14 14.83 11.46
N ASN A 18 14.07 15.49 11.02
CA ASN A 18 13.18 16.27 11.87
C ASN A 18 12.16 15.41 12.64
N GLY A 19 12.12 14.10 12.39
CA GLY A 19 11.15 13.20 12.99
C GLY A 19 9.71 13.48 12.54
N GLU A 20 9.53 13.99 11.31
CA GLU A 20 8.20 14.18 10.75
C GLU A 20 7.47 12.82 10.63
N PRO A 21 6.16 12.76 10.98
CA PRO A 21 5.41 11.53 10.87
C PRO A 21 5.36 10.98 9.44
N GLN A 22 5.52 9.67 9.29
CA GLN A 22 5.28 8.97 8.05
C GLN A 22 3.79 9.00 7.69
N GLU A 23 3.45 9.56 6.54
CA GLU A 23 2.10 9.50 6.00
C GLU A 23 1.88 8.17 5.26
N GLN A 24 0.79 7.48 5.57
CA GLN A 24 0.42 6.23 4.91
C GLN A 24 -1.10 6.12 4.74
N ILE A 25 -1.52 5.50 3.65
CA ILE A 25 -2.90 5.09 3.40
C ILE A 25 -2.93 3.56 3.42
N ARG A 26 -3.82 3.00 4.22
CA ARG A 26 -4.03 1.55 4.31
C ARG A 26 -5.51 1.24 4.24
N VAL A 27 -5.92 0.53 3.19
CA VAL A 27 -7.33 0.22 2.90
C VAL A 27 -7.47 -1.27 2.70
N GLU A 28 -8.41 -1.88 3.42
CA GLU A 28 -8.76 -3.29 3.19
C GLU A 28 -9.51 -3.45 1.87
N VAL A 29 -9.15 -4.50 1.14
CA VAL A 29 -9.74 -4.91 -0.12
C VAL A 29 -10.14 -6.38 0.01
N ALA A 30 -11.23 -6.76 -0.64
CA ALA A 30 -11.76 -8.11 -0.64
C ALA A 30 -11.35 -8.84 -1.93
N ASP A 31 -12.28 -8.92 -2.87
CA ASP A 31 -12.19 -9.77 -4.04
C ASP A 31 -11.70 -9.01 -5.28
N GLU A 32 -11.22 -7.77 -5.11
CA GLU A 32 -10.71 -6.95 -6.21
C GLU A 32 -9.58 -7.66 -6.97
N THR A 33 -9.69 -7.61 -8.30
CA THR A 33 -8.70 -8.07 -9.29
C THR A 33 -7.52 -7.10 -9.37
N GLY A 34 -6.39 -7.51 -9.97
CA GLY A 34 -5.23 -6.64 -10.14
C GLY A 34 -5.55 -5.28 -10.78
N PRO A 35 -6.27 -5.23 -11.92
CA PRO A 35 -6.67 -3.96 -12.52
C PRO A 35 -7.52 -3.08 -11.60
N GLU A 36 -8.47 -3.65 -10.85
CA GLU A 36 -9.29 -2.91 -9.89
C GLU A 36 -8.46 -2.37 -8.71
N ILE A 37 -7.46 -3.12 -8.27
CA ILE A 37 -6.51 -2.68 -7.25
C ILE A 37 -5.67 -1.49 -7.75
N ILE A 38 -5.16 -1.55 -8.99
CA ILE A 38 -4.40 -0.46 -9.61
C ILE A 38 -5.26 0.81 -9.75
N ASP A 39 -6.49 0.68 -10.24
CA ASP A 39 -7.42 1.80 -10.34
C ASP A 39 -7.71 2.42 -8.97
N ARG A 40 -7.85 1.58 -7.93
CA ARG A 40 -8.07 2.05 -6.56
C ARG A 40 -6.84 2.73 -5.96
N ILE A 41 -5.63 2.26 -6.25
CA ILE A 41 -4.37 2.94 -5.88
C ILE A 41 -4.35 4.34 -6.51
N ALA A 42 -4.64 4.45 -7.80
CA ALA A 42 -4.68 5.73 -8.50
C ALA A 42 -5.71 6.69 -7.89
N ALA A 43 -6.91 6.19 -7.56
CA ALA A 43 -7.96 6.98 -6.92
C ALA A 43 -7.55 7.46 -5.50
N LEU A 44 -6.92 6.60 -4.70
CA LEU A 44 -6.44 6.94 -3.36
C LEU A 44 -5.33 8.00 -3.41
N ARG A 45 -4.37 7.85 -4.33
CA ARG A 45 -3.34 8.87 -4.59
C ARG A 45 -3.96 10.20 -4.99
N ALA A 46 -4.88 10.20 -5.96
CA ALA A 46 -5.56 11.41 -6.41
C ALA A 46 -6.33 12.10 -5.27
N GLY A 47 -7.03 11.33 -4.42
CA GLY A 47 -7.76 11.85 -3.27
C GLY A 47 -6.87 12.47 -2.19
N ALA A 48 -5.64 11.97 -2.04
CA ALA A 48 -4.64 12.51 -1.11
C ALA A 48 -3.74 13.60 -1.71
N GLY A 49 -3.87 13.87 -3.02
CA GLY A 49 -2.99 14.78 -3.75
C GLY A 49 -1.56 14.25 -3.91
N TRP A 50 -1.40 12.93 -3.94
CA TRP A 50 -0.12 12.24 -4.12
C TRP A 50 0.04 11.78 -5.57
N THR A 51 1.27 11.49 -5.96
CA THR A 51 1.70 11.00 -7.26
C THR A 51 2.46 9.68 -7.12
N ALA A 52 2.67 8.96 -8.22
CA ALA A 52 3.50 7.76 -8.18
C ALA A 52 4.98 8.05 -7.85
N ALA A 53 5.44 9.29 -8.06
CA ALA A 53 6.81 9.69 -7.78
C ALA A 53 7.04 10.09 -6.31
N ASP A 54 5.99 10.46 -5.59
CA ASP A 54 6.05 10.85 -4.18
C ASP A 54 5.49 9.78 -3.24
N SER A 55 5.12 8.60 -3.76
CA SER A 55 4.59 7.52 -2.96
C SER A 55 4.80 6.15 -3.57
N THR A 56 5.14 5.19 -2.72
CA THR A 56 5.25 3.76 -3.08
C THR A 56 3.95 3.04 -2.70
N ALA A 57 3.39 2.25 -3.61
CA ALA A 57 2.21 1.42 -3.35
C ALA A 57 2.53 -0.07 -3.42
N ARG A 58 1.76 -0.87 -2.69
CA ARG A 58 1.83 -2.34 -2.71
C ARG A 58 0.51 -2.98 -2.28
N LEU A 59 0.30 -4.21 -2.72
CA LEU A 59 -0.74 -5.08 -2.19
C LEU A 59 -0.14 -5.94 -1.06
N HIS A 60 -0.69 -5.81 0.14
CA HIS A 60 -0.31 -6.59 1.31
C HIS A 60 -1.34 -7.69 1.56
N ILE A 61 -0.94 -8.95 1.42
CA ILE A 61 -1.74 -10.12 1.78
C ILE A 61 -1.32 -10.59 3.17
N CYS A 62 -2.21 -10.40 4.14
CA CYS A 62 -2.00 -10.75 5.54
C CYS A 62 -2.44 -12.20 5.79
N HIS A 63 -1.47 -13.01 6.24
CA HIS A 63 -1.65 -14.43 6.58
C HIS A 63 -1.58 -14.72 8.08
N HIS A 64 -1.55 -13.70 8.94
CA HIS A 64 -1.46 -13.88 10.39
C HIS A 64 -2.65 -14.64 10.99
N ASP A 65 -3.82 -14.54 10.35
CA ASP A 65 -5.05 -15.21 10.78
C ASP A 65 -5.20 -16.63 10.18
N ASP A 66 -4.25 -17.09 9.36
CA ASP A 66 -4.28 -18.44 8.78
C ASP A 66 -3.88 -19.50 9.81
N MET A 67 -4.18 -20.78 9.53
CA MET A 67 -3.83 -21.91 10.40
C MET A 67 -3.06 -23.00 9.62
N PRO A 68 -1.73 -23.15 9.82
CA PRO A 68 -0.88 -22.36 10.72
C PRO A 68 -0.69 -20.91 10.22
N PRO A 69 -0.37 -19.95 11.12
CA PRO A 69 -0.03 -18.60 10.69
C PRO A 69 1.17 -18.60 9.75
N ALA A 70 1.12 -17.78 8.71
CA ALA A 70 2.19 -17.65 7.74
C ALA A 70 2.67 -16.20 7.62
N PRO A 71 3.87 -15.96 7.07
CA PRO A 71 4.35 -14.62 6.76
C PRO A 71 3.42 -13.90 5.80
N CYS A 72 3.28 -12.58 5.96
CA CYS A 72 2.58 -11.76 4.99
C CYS A 72 3.32 -11.73 3.64
N GLU A 73 2.55 -11.65 2.56
CA GLU A 73 3.05 -11.42 1.22
C GLU A 73 2.89 -9.93 0.87
N LEU A 74 3.93 -9.34 0.29
CA LEU A 74 3.93 -7.95 -0.18
C LEU A 74 4.20 -7.97 -1.68
N ILE A 75 3.20 -7.60 -2.47
CA ILE A 75 3.27 -7.54 -3.93
C ILE A 75 3.48 -6.08 -4.33
N PRO A 76 4.63 -5.72 -4.93
CA PRO A 76 4.89 -4.38 -5.46
C PRO A 76 3.83 -3.96 -6.49
N GLU A 77 3.56 -2.65 -6.59
CA GLU A 77 2.55 -2.11 -7.52
C GLU A 77 2.72 -2.61 -8.97
N ASP A 78 3.95 -2.71 -9.47
CA ASP A 78 4.28 -3.15 -10.82
C ASP A 78 4.14 -4.67 -11.05
N GLU A 79 3.95 -5.45 -9.98
CA GLU A 79 3.74 -6.90 -10.01
C GLU A 79 2.28 -7.30 -9.76
N ILE A 80 1.38 -6.33 -9.57
CA ILE A 80 -0.06 -6.59 -9.38
C ILE A 80 -0.69 -6.98 -10.73
N ALA A 81 -1.14 -8.23 -10.84
CA ALA A 81 -1.73 -8.84 -12.03
C ALA A 81 -3.25 -9.04 -11.94
#